data_AF-Q8VWT6-F1
#
_entry.id   AF-Q8VWT6-F1
#
_cell.length_a   1.000
_cell.length_b   1.000
_cell.length_c   1.000
_cell.angle_alpha   90.00
_cell.angle_beta   90.00
_cell.angle_gamma   90.00
#
_symmetry.space_group_name_H-M   'P 1'
#
loop_
_entity.id
_entity.type
_entity.pdbx_description
1 polymer ?
#
loop_
_entity_poly.entity_id
_entity_poly.type
_entity_poly.pdbx_seq_one_letter_code
_entity_poly.pdbx_strand_id
1 'polypeptide(L)' 'WFGANSPVIDNMTVAEAVGNWFYDRSSCQKIDCPYPCDTSCINNIIP' A
#
# COMPACT_ATOMS: atom_id res chain seq x y z
N TRP A 1 -5.96 0.85 5.54
CA TRP A 1 -5.49 1.86 4.56
C TRP A 1 -4.68 2.95 5.26
N PHE A 2 -5.16 3.53 6.37
CA PHE A 2 -4.42 4.52 7.18
C PHE A 2 -3.96 3.97 8.56
N GLY A 3 -3.84 2.65 8.70
CA GLY A 3 -3.38 2.03 9.95
C GLY A 3 -1.86 1.85 9.96
N ALA A 4 -1.26 1.75 11.14
CA ALA A 4 0.19 1.53 11.30
C ALA A 4 0.71 0.28 10.56
N ASN A 5 -0.14 -0.75 10.42
CA ASN A 5 0.20 -1.99 9.73
C ASN A 5 -0.27 -2.00 8.26
N SER A 6 -0.60 -0.84 7.67
CA SER A 6 -1.03 -0.82 6.27
C SER A 6 0.08 -1.32 5.35
N PRO A 7 -0.25 -2.11 4.31
CA PRO A 7 0.72 -2.45 3.27
C PRO A 7 1.37 -1.21 2.67
N VAL A 8 2.65 -1.34 2.36
CA VAL A 8 3.50 -0.30 1.81
C VAL A 8 4.10 -0.82 0.52
N ILE A 9 4.08 0.00 -0.54
CA ILE A 9 4.75 -0.31 -1.79
C ILE A 9 5.68 0.86 -2.11
N ASP A 10 6.97 0.59 -2.28
CA ASP A 10 7.99 1.61 -2.59
C ASP A 10 7.93 2.79 -1.60
N ASN A 11 7.97 2.44 -0.30
CA ASN A 11 7.89 3.38 0.84
C ASN A 11 6.65 4.30 0.84
N MET A 12 5.58 3.94 0.12
CA MET A 12 4.33 4.68 0.08
C MET A 12 3.19 3.79 0.55
N THR A 13 2.43 4.26 1.55
CA THR A 13 1.19 3.61 1.96
C THR A 13 0.09 3.81 0.92
N VAL A 14 -0.91 2.93 0.94
CA VAL A 14 -2.10 3.08 0.09
C VAL A 14 -2.81 4.42 0.35
N ALA A 15 -2.87 4.88 1.60
CA ALA A 15 -3.50 6.15 1.93
C ALA A 15 -2.75 7.36 1.36
N GLU A 16 -1.41 7.35 1.39
CA GLU A 16 -0.60 8.40 0.76
C GLU A 16 -0.77 8.41 -0.76
N ALA A 17 -0.79 7.23 -1.39
CA ALA A 17 -1.03 7.11 -2.83
C ALA A 17 -2.40 7.71 -3.23
N VAL A 18 -3.46 7.37 -2.48
CA VAL A 18 -4.80 7.92 -2.69
C VAL A 18 -4.83 9.44 -2.47
N GLY A 19 -4.17 9.94 -1.42
CA GLY A 19 -4.10 11.38 -1.14
C GLY A 19 -3.37 12.16 -2.24
N ASN A 20 -2.23 11.64 -2.72
CA ASN A 20 -1.48 12.27 -3.80
C ASN A 20 -2.27 12.28 -5.12
N TRP A 21 -3.01 11.21 -5.41
CA TRP A 21 -3.92 11.17 -6.56
C TRP A 21 -5.08 12.18 -6.40
N PHE A 22 -5.72 12.24 -5.23
CA PHE A 22 -6.86 13.12 -4.98
C PHE A 22 -6.52 14.61 -5.08
N TYR A 23 -5.33 15.00 -4.59
CA TYR A 23 -4.85 16.39 -4.66
C TYR A 23 -4.03 16.71 -5.92
N ASP A 24 -4.08 15.84 -6.94
CA ASP A 24 -3.36 15.98 -8.21
C ASP A 24 -1.85 16.24 -8.05
N ARG A 25 -1.24 15.64 -7.02
CA ARG A 25 0.20 15.73 -6.75
C ARG A 25 0.99 14.72 -7.58
N SER A 26 0.43 13.52 -7.76
CA SER A 26 1.01 12.45 -8.57
C SER A 26 -0.01 11.35 -8.85
N SER A 27 0.04 10.75 -10.04
CA SER A 27 -0.64 9.48 -10.32
C SER A 27 0.13 8.31 -9.70
N CYS A 28 -0.56 7.20 -9.42
CA CYS A 28 0.04 5.99 -8.86
C CYS A 28 -0.45 4.75 -9.60
N GLN A 29 0.47 3.98 -10.17
CA GLN A 29 0.24 2.64 -10.71
C GLN A 29 1.46 1.78 -10.39
N LYS A 30 1.42 1.09 -9.25
CA LYS A 30 2.50 0.22 -8.78
C LYS A 30 1.96 -1.19 -8.59
N ILE A 31 2.70 -2.16 -9.10
CA ILE A 31 2.45 -3.59 -8.90
C ILE A 31 3.61 -4.09 -8.05
N ASP A 32 3.29 -4.61 -6.88
CA ASP A 32 4.26 -5.25 -6.01
C ASP A 32 4.55 -6.68 -6.49
N CYS A 33 5.55 -7.34 -5.90
CA CYS A 33 5.87 -8.73 -6.20
C CYS A 33 4.71 -9.68 -5.82
N PRO A 34 4.68 -10.90 -6.41
CA PRO A 34 3.71 -11.92 -6.03
C PRO A 34 3.82 -12.25 -4.54
N TYR A 35 2.67 -12.25 -3.87
CA TYR A 35 2.58 -12.65 -2.47
C TYR A 35 3.12 -14.08 -2.25
N PRO A 36 3.83 -14.39 -1.14
CA PRO A 36 4.28 -13.50 -0.06
C PRO A 36 5.73 -13.05 -0.27
N CYS A 37 5.95 -11.75 -0.47
CA CYS A 37 7.30 -11.20 -0.67
C CYS A 37 7.62 -10.00 0.23
N ASP A 38 6.62 -9.14 0.52
CA ASP A 38 6.79 -7.96 1.36
C ASP A 38 6.31 -8.21 2.81
N THR A 39 7.09 -7.74 3.78
CA THR A 39 6.78 -7.86 5.22
C THR A 39 5.58 -7.02 5.68
N SER A 40 5.19 -6.01 4.90
CA SER A 40 4.02 -5.15 5.13
C SER A 40 2.72 -5.79 4.64
N CYS A 41 2.79 -6.87 3.85
CA CYS A 41 1.63 -7.63 3.43
C CYS A 41 0.99 -8.32 4.66
N ILE A 42 -0.20 -7.87 5.04
CA ILE A 42 -0.94 -8.47 6.16
C ILE A 42 -1.60 -9.77 5.67
N ASN A 43 -1.15 -10.90 6.19
CA ASN A 43 -1.82 -12.18 5.98
C ASN A 43 -3.03 -12.29 6.93
N ASN A 44 -4.17 -11.69 6.55
CA ASN A 44 -5.42 -11.80 7.30
C ASN A 44 -6.08 -13.17 7.09
N ILE A 45 -5.36 -14.27 7.38
CA ILE A 45 -6.01 -15.55 7.63
C ILE A 45 -6.73 -15.40 8.96
N ILE A 46 -7.97 -14.96 8.89
CA ILE A 46 -8.90 -15.00 10.01
C ILE A 46 -9.29 -16.48 10.17
N PRO A 47 -9.06 -17.13 11.33
CA PRO A 47 -9.74 -18.38 11.64
C PRO A 47 -11.25 -18.17 11.83
#